data_AF-A0A090QND2-F1
#
_entry.id   AF-A0A090QND2-F1
#
_cell.length_a   1.000
_cell.length_b   1.000
_cell.length_c   1.000
_cell.angle_alpha   90.00
_cell.angle_beta   90.00
_cell.angle_gamma   90.00
#
_symmetry.space_group_name_H-M   'P 1'
#
loop_
_entity.id
_entity.type
_entity.pdbx_description
1 polymer ?
#
loop_
_entity_poly.entity_id
_entity_poly.type
_entity_poly.pdbx_seq_one_letter_code
_entity_poly.pdbx_strand_id
1 'polypeptide(L)' 'MINTLNEELESHAKIKGVLMIKDPWSIENGILTPTLKIKRHVLEQKYHEIGAQWPKDQLVQWEK' A
#
# COMPACT_ATOMS: atom_id res chain seq x y z
N MET A 1 1.84 -13.45 9.40
CA MET A 1 0.69 -12.53 9.37
C MET A 1 0.10 -12.41 7.96
N ILE A 2 0.77 -11.83 6.96
CA ILE A 2 0.21 -11.72 5.59
C ILE A 2 -0.05 -13.08 4.95
N ASN A 3 0.88 -14.05 5.10
CA ASN A 3 0.67 -15.41 4.56
C ASN A 3 -0.59 -16.07 5.16
N THR A 4 -0.77 -15.96 6.47
CA THR A 4 -1.96 -16.46 7.18
C THR A 4 -3.24 -15.78 6.68
N LEU A 5 -3.20 -14.47 6.46
CA LEU A 5 -4.34 -13.73 5.91
C LEU A 5 -4.68 -14.17 4.47
N ASN A 6 -3.66 -14.42 3.65
CA ASN A 6 -3.82 -14.92 2.29
C ASN A 6 -4.34 -16.38 2.22
N GLU A 7 -4.29 -17.15 3.30
CA GLU A 7 -4.90 -18.48 3.37
C GLU A 7 -6.43 -18.39 3.52
N GLU A 8 -6.93 -17.37 4.21
CA GLU A 8 -8.37 -17.14 4.42
C GLU A 8 -9.03 -16.38 3.26
N LEU A 9 -8.24 -15.72 2.42
CA LEU A 9 -8.73 -14.93 1.30
C LEU A 9 -8.88 -15.74 0.00
N GLU A 10 -9.98 -15.45 -0.70
CA GLU A 10 -10.20 -15.89 -2.08
C GLU A 10 -9.04 -15.50 -2.99
N SER A 11 -8.78 -16.31 -4.02
CA SER A 11 -7.59 -16.14 -4.89
C SER A 11 -7.46 -14.74 -5.52
N HIS A 12 -8.59 -14.07 -5.79
CA HIS A 12 -8.61 -12.70 -6.35
C HIS A 12 -8.40 -11.60 -5.31
N ALA A 13 -8.59 -11.90 -4.01
CA ALA A 13 -8.44 -10.96 -2.91
C ALA A 13 -7.06 -11.06 -2.23
N LYS A 14 -6.26 -12.09 -2.57
CA LYS A 14 -4.92 -12.29 -2.02
C LYS A 14 -4.03 -11.08 -2.26
N ILE A 15 -3.36 -10.65 -1.19
CA ILE A 15 -2.40 -9.56 -1.21
C ILE A 15 -1.15 -10.03 -1.95
N LYS A 16 -0.86 -9.39 -3.09
CA LYS A 16 0.33 -9.67 -3.90
C LYS A 16 1.59 -8.97 -3.40
N GLY A 17 1.42 -7.84 -2.69
CA GLY A 17 2.53 -7.03 -2.24
C GLY A 17 2.11 -5.99 -1.19
N VAL A 18 3.03 -5.65 -0.30
CA VAL A 18 2.88 -4.63 0.74
C VAL A 18 4.08 -3.70 0.71
N LEU A 19 3.81 -2.40 0.56
CA LEU A 19 4.82 -1.36 0.65
C LEU A 19 4.89 -0.81 2.07
N MET A 20 6.06 -0.92 2.69
CA MET A 20 6.38 -0.31 3.97
C MET A 20 6.84 1.12 3.73
N ILE A 21 6.00 2.07 4.09
CA ILE A 21 6.28 3.51 4.00
C ILE A 21 7.08 3.97 5.23
N LYS A 22 7.96 4.96 5.03
CA LYS A 22 8.74 5.55 6.14
C LYS A 22 7.95 6.64 6.84
N ASP A 23 7.30 7.49 6.05
CA ASP A 23 6.56 8.64 6.57
C ASP A 23 5.09 8.30 6.83
N PRO A 24 4.54 8.70 7.99
CA PRO A 24 3.13 8.50 8.28
C PRO A 24 2.26 9.36 7.34
N TRP A 25 1.07 8.84 7.01
CA TRP A 25 0.05 9.65 6.35
C TRP A 25 -0.52 10.66 7.33
N SER A 26 -0.55 11.93 6.94
CA SER A 26 -1.04 13.01 7.80
C SER A 26 -1.94 13.97 7.02
N ILE A 27 -2.58 14.87 7.76
CA ILE A 27 -3.32 15.99 7.16
C ILE A 27 -2.33 16.99 6.57
N GLU A 28 -1.16 17.16 7.21
CA GLU A 28 -0.11 18.11 6.84
C GLU A 28 0.55 17.77 5.50
N ASN A 29 0.84 16.48 5.26
CA ASN A 29 1.34 16.02 3.96
C ASN A 29 0.23 15.81 2.92
N GLY A 30 -1.00 16.21 3.26
CA GLY A 30 -2.13 16.23 2.35
C GLY A 30 -2.75 14.87 2.02
N ILE A 31 -2.20 13.77 2.55
CA ILE A 31 -2.66 12.40 2.27
C ILE A 31 -4.00 12.10 2.96
N LEU A 32 -4.22 12.66 4.15
CA LEU A 32 -5.47 12.53 4.87
C LEU A 32 -6.38 13.75 4.64
N THR A 33 -7.69 13.53 4.69
CA THR A 33 -8.67 14.62 4.86
C THR A 33 -8.57 15.16 6.28
N PRO A 34 -9.10 16.37 6.55
CA PRO A 34 -9.21 16.89 7.92
C PRO A 34 -9.96 15.95 8.89
N THR A 35 -10.78 15.04 8.34
CA THR A 35 -11.52 14.01 9.08
C THR A 35 -10.81 12.64 9.12
N LEU A 36 -9.51 12.59 8.83
CA LEU A 36 -8.65 11.40 8.85
C LEU A 36 -9.00 10.32 7.81
N LYS A 37 -9.83 10.64 6.81
CA LYS A 37 -10.06 9.73 5.69
C LYS A 37 -8.88 9.78 4.72
N ILE A 38 -8.49 8.62 4.20
CA ILE A 38 -7.42 8.51 3.21
C ILE A 38 -7.87 9.08 1.86
N LYS A 39 -7.07 9.95 1.25
CA LYS A 39 -7.26 10.40 -0.13
C LYS A 39 -6.61 9.42 -1.11
N ARG A 40 -7.38 8.44 -1.59
CA ARG A 40 -6.88 7.37 -2.46
C ARG A 40 -6.17 7.88 -3.72
N HIS A 41 -6.72 8.88 -4.40
CA HIS A 41 -6.12 9.45 -5.61
C HIS A 41 -4.69 9.99 -5.39
N VAL A 42 -4.40 10.54 -4.20
CA VAL A 42 -3.05 11.03 -3.85
C VAL A 42 -2.09 9.86 -3.68
N LEU A 43 -2.52 8.79 -3.00
CA LEU A 43 -1.72 7.58 -2.83
C LEU A 43 -1.48 6.88 -4.17
N GLU A 44 -2.53 6.76 -4.99
CA GLU A 44 -2.45 6.18 -6.32
C GLU A 44 -1.44 6.94 -7.17
N GLN A 45 -1.49 8.28 -7.19
CA GLN A 45 -0.49 9.08 -7.91
C GLN A 45 0.93 8.91 -7.35
N LYS A 46 1.09 8.91 -6.02
CA LYS A 46 2.42 8.81 -5.38
C LYS A 46 3.08 7.44 -5.61
N TYR A 47 2.31 6.35 -5.52
CA TYR A 47 2.83 4.99 -5.55
C TYR A 47 2.52 4.23 -6.85
N HIS A 48 1.97 4.90 -7.86
CA HIS A 48 1.61 4.28 -9.14
C HIS A 48 2.78 3.50 -9.74
N GLU A 49 3.94 4.15 -9.87
CA GLU A 49 5.11 3.57 -10.52
C GLU A 49 5.69 2.40 -9.71
N ILE A 50 5.70 2.52 -8.38
CA ILE A 50 6.16 1.45 -7.49
C ILE A 50 5.26 0.22 -7.63
N GLY A 51 3.94 0.42 -7.62
CA GLY A 51 2.97 -0.66 -7.83
C GLY A 51 3.06 -1.29 -9.22
N ALA A 52 3.30 -0.48 -10.26
CA ALA A 52 3.46 -0.94 -11.63
C ALA A 52 4.74 -1.77 -11.83
N GLN A 53 5.81 -1.43 -11.12
CA GLN A 53 7.12 -2.09 -11.20
C GLN A 53 7.34 -3.11 -10.08
N TRP A 54 6.26 -3.62 -9.47
CA TRP A 54 6.37 -4.52 -8.33
C TRP A 54 7.08 -5.84 -8.69
N PRO A 55 8.12 -6.26 -7.94
CA PRO A 55 8.83 -7.50 -8.21
C PRO A 55 7.95 -8.74 -7.95
N LYS A 56 8.00 -9.73 -8.86
CA LYS A 56 7.11 -10.91 -8.82
C LYS A 56 7.28 -11.79 -7.58
N ASP A 57 8.48 -11.86 -7.03
CA ASP A 57 8.83 -12.78 -5.93
C ASP A 57 9.01 -12.06 -4.58
N GLN A 58 8.48 -10.84 -4.45
CA GLN A 58 8.63 -10.04 -3.24
C GLN A 58 7.29 -9.62 -2.67
N LEU A 59 6.97 -10.14 -1.48
CA LEU A 59 5.74 -9.80 -0.77
C LEU A 59 5.83 -8.43 -0.08
N VAL A 60 7.01 -8.03 0.39
CA VAL A 60 7.19 -6.79 1.16
C VAL A 60 8.35 -5.97 0.58
N GLN A 61 8.07 -4.71 0.24
CA GLN A 61 9.07 -3.74 -0.20
C GLN A 61 9.13 -2.58 0.78
N TRP A 62 10.32 -2.00 0.98
CA TRP A 62 10.52 -0.81 1.80
C TRP A 62 10.69 0.41 0.93
N GLU A 63 10.02 1.50 1.26
CA GLU A 63 10.22 2.83 0.65
C GLU A 63 11.68 3.24 0.84
N LYS A 64 12.33 3.70 -0.23
CA LYS A 64 13.73 4.13 -0.21
C LYS A 64 13.89 5.49 0.44
#